data_AF-A0A1H9QXY2-F1
#
_entry.id   AF-A0A1H9QXY2-F1
#
_cell.length_a   1.000
_cell.length_b   1.000
_cell.length_c   1.000
_cell.angle_alpha   90.00
_cell.angle_beta   90.00
_cell.angle_gamma   90.00
#
_symmetry.space_group_name_H-M   'P 1'
#
loop_
_entity.id
_entity.type
_entity.pdbx_description
1 polymer ?
#
loop_
_entity_poly.entity_id
_entity_poly.type
_entity_poly.pdbx_seq_one_letter_code
_entity_poly.pdbx_strand_id
1 'polypeptide(L)'
;MVWQLPAEQTEAMTIAPAEFSNGHPNHPHPAPRGPHGPVDRSTSCPRGPAAESGPPQQCGPALPPVLRVNADIVAIGPHRLWLKARHAQPVELSGAGVPRLRRLLLLMDGRHGTEWLLAGLTRQDRAAMAELLNHLLTAGVLCTGSKMVRPRRTVSVIGSGELARLLGLRLAQIAHVACYDDATPGGHIEFHPPGWRFGHWTQAIDRPGDLIVWAPGGQAPDPAVGFALVGAALPHLVVTAHRLRAQVSPLVVPGITACVECQRSHDQWPREVAERCALILRPARPARETAGWAVEMAQAMVLSHLRSGRATRGADTTGAVLRPTPPDRRCGACSRLLARRQPELAA
;
A
#
# COMPACT_ATOMS: atom_id res chain seq x y z
N MET A 1 -10.24 0.75 -25.90
CA MET A 1 -9.42 0.10 -26.94
C MET A 1 -9.45 -1.39 -26.70
N VAL A 2 -9.75 -2.20 -27.71
CA VAL A 2 -9.83 -3.66 -27.62
C VAL A 2 -8.62 -4.25 -28.32
N TRP A 3 -7.84 -5.06 -27.60
CA TRP A 3 -6.74 -5.80 -28.19
C TRP A 3 -7.01 -7.31 -28.16
N GLN A 4 -6.85 -7.94 -29.32
CA GLN A 4 -6.93 -9.40 -29.48
C GLN A 4 -5.52 -9.99 -29.53
N LEU A 5 -5.26 -10.96 -28.66
CA LEU A 5 -4.06 -11.80 -28.72
C LEU A 5 -4.24 -12.89 -29.79
N PRO A 6 -3.24 -13.16 -30.67
CA PRO A 6 -3.33 -14.20 -31.69
C PRO A 6 -3.55 -15.60 -31.08
N ALA A 7 -4.36 -16.44 -31.75
CA ALA A 7 -4.75 -17.76 -31.26
C ALA A 7 -3.63 -18.83 -31.34
N GLU A 8 -2.63 -18.64 -32.22
CA GLU A 8 -1.61 -19.66 -32.52
C GLU A 8 -0.33 -19.57 -31.67
N GLN A 9 -0.25 -18.64 -30.70
CA GLN A 9 0.99 -18.35 -29.96
C GLN A 9 1.07 -18.95 -28.54
N THR A 10 0.14 -19.83 -28.18
CA THR A 10 -0.10 -20.18 -26.76
C THR A 10 0.45 -21.53 -26.27
N GLU A 11 0.92 -22.42 -27.15
CA GLU A 11 1.31 -23.78 -26.74
C GLU A 11 2.76 -23.96 -26.27
N ALA A 12 3.70 -23.06 -26.61
CA ALA A 12 5.14 -23.31 -26.41
C ALA A 12 5.76 -22.69 -25.13
N MET A 13 4.94 -22.25 -24.16
CA MET A 13 5.39 -21.26 -23.19
C MET A 13 5.35 -21.87 -21.76
N THR A 14 6.25 -22.81 -21.46
CA THR A 14 6.40 -23.38 -20.10
C THR A 14 7.54 -22.66 -19.36
N ILE A 15 7.25 -21.97 -18.25
CA ILE A 15 8.27 -21.38 -17.36
C ILE A 15 8.47 -22.35 -16.21
N ALA A 16 9.60 -23.06 -16.20
CA ALA A 16 10.02 -23.85 -15.05
C ALA A 16 10.48 -22.91 -13.92
N PRO A 17 10.15 -23.21 -12.65
CA PRO A 17 10.74 -22.50 -11.52
C PRO A 17 12.25 -22.79 -11.48
N ALA A 18 13.07 -21.74 -11.39
CA ALA A 18 14.50 -21.90 -11.15
C ALA A 18 14.74 -22.49 -9.76
N GLU A 19 15.35 -23.68 -9.69
CA GLU A 19 15.77 -24.29 -8.44
C GLU A 19 16.89 -23.46 -7.80
N PHE A 20 16.70 -23.12 -6.53
CA PHE A 20 17.72 -22.47 -5.69
C PHE A 20 18.80 -23.50 -5.32
N SER A 21 19.98 -23.38 -5.92
CA SER A 21 21.19 -24.04 -5.42
C SER A 21 21.77 -23.21 -4.27
N ASN A 22 21.64 -23.71 -3.04
CA ASN A 22 22.30 -23.16 -1.86
C ASN A 22 23.79 -23.53 -1.88
N GLY A 23 24.59 -22.79 -2.66
CA GLY A 23 26.04 -22.83 -2.59
C GLY A 23 26.57 -21.65 -1.75
N HIS A 24 26.98 -21.92 -0.51
CA HIS A 24 27.79 -21.00 0.29
C HIS A 24 29.23 -20.97 -0.26
N PRO A 25 29.81 -19.80 -0.59
CA PRO A 25 31.25 -19.66 -0.68
C PRO A 25 31.81 -19.12 0.64
N ASN A 26 32.72 -19.89 1.25
CA ASN A 26 33.64 -19.44 2.27
C ASN A 26 34.54 -18.31 1.70
N HIS A 27 34.56 -17.15 2.34
CA HIS A 27 35.57 -16.13 2.11
C HIS A 27 36.64 -16.20 3.21
N PRO A 28 37.94 -16.29 2.87
CA PRO A 28 39.01 -16.01 3.81
C PRO A 28 39.33 -14.50 3.84
N HIS A 29 39.60 -14.01 5.05
CA HIS A 29 40.11 -12.65 5.33
C HIS A 29 41.49 -12.40 4.67
N PRO A 30 41.76 -11.17 4.19
CA PRO A 30 43.13 -10.68 4.07
C PRO A 30 43.48 -9.67 5.16
N ALA A 31 44.73 -9.79 5.63
CA ALA A 31 45.43 -8.93 6.58
C ALA A 31 45.83 -7.56 5.96
N PRO A 32 46.24 -6.56 6.78
CA PRO A 32 46.41 -5.18 6.33
C PRO A 32 47.79 -4.92 5.72
N ARG A 33 47.85 -4.11 4.67
CA ARG A 33 49.10 -3.49 4.16
C ARG A 33 48.99 -1.96 4.23
N GLY A 34 50.08 -1.37 4.70
CA GLY A 34 50.26 0.07 4.96
C GLY A 34 50.46 0.93 3.70
N PRO A 35 50.93 2.18 3.88
CA PRO A 35 50.64 3.28 2.96
C PRO A 35 51.65 3.39 1.82
N HIS A 36 51.17 3.67 0.61
CA HIS A 36 51.98 4.08 -0.53
C HIS A 36 51.70 5.54 -0.90
N GLY A 37 52.77 6.30 -1.12
CA GLY A 37 52.77 7.71 -1.52
C GLY A 37 52.47 7.94 -3.01
N PRO A 38 52.62 9.19 -3.50
CA PRO A 38 52.07 9.64 -4.77
C PRO A 38 53.02 9.35 -5.93
N VAL A 39 52.45 8.93 -7.07
CA VAL A 39 53.18 8.85 -8.34
C VAL A 39 52.31 9.45 -9.45
N ASP A 40 52.73 10.63 -9.92
CA ASP A 40 52.37 11.19 -11.22
C ASP A 40 52.86 10.28 -12.35
N ARG A 41 52.05 10.12 -13.40
CA ARG A 41 52.53 10.10 -14.79
C ARG A 41 51.40 10.11 -15.81
N SER A 42 51.45 11.16 -16.61
CA SER A 42 50.80 11.37 -17.90
C SER A 42 51.36 10.39 -18.94
N THR A 43 50.50 9.72 -19.73
CA THR A 43 50.84 9.23 -21.08
C THR A 43 49.58 8.92 -21.91
N SER A 44 49.33 9.81 -22.88
CA SER A 44 48.90 9.59 -24.28
C SER A 44 48.25 8.27 -24.73
N CYS A 45 47.13 8.42 -25.44
CA CYS A 45 46.44 7.43 -26.27
C CYS A 45 47.25 6.95 -27.49
N PRO A 46 46.93 5.77 -28.04
CA PRO A 46 46.99 5.51 -29.47
C PRO A 46 45.59 5.30 -30.08
N ARG A 47 45.35 5.96 -31.22
CA ARG A 47 44.20 5.75 -32.12
C ARG A 47 44.37 4.44 -32.89
N GLY A 48 43.32 3.61 -32.93
CA GLY A 48 43.15 2.49 -33.86
C GLY A 48 41.94 2.72 -34.79
N PRO A 49 41.87 2.01 -35.93
CA PRO A 49 41.20 2.48 -37.15
C PRO A 49 39.68 2.25 -37.18
N ALA A 50 39.04 3.04 -38.03
CA ALA A 50 37.61 3.08 -38.31
C ALA A 50 37.09 1.74 -38.85
N ALA A 51 36.14 1.14 -38.12
CA ALA A 51 35.31 0.05 -38.61
C ALA A 51 34.06 0.62 -39.29
N GLU A 52 33.79 0.08 -40.48
CA GLU A 52 32.72 0.46 -41.39
C GLU A 52 31.33 0.41 -40.72
N SER A 53 30.66 1.55 -40.77
CA SER A 53 29.30 1.76 -40.29
C SER A 53 28.30 1.12 -41.24
N GLY A 54 27.77 -0.05 -40.86
CA GLY A 54 26.52 -0.57 -41.40
C GLY A 54 25.33 0.35 -41.04
N PRO A 55 24.21 0.28 -41.78
CA PRO A 55 23.06 1.14 -41.55
C PRO A 55 22.50 0.91 -40.14
N PRO A 56 22.02 1.98 -39.45
CA PRO A 56 21.53 1.85 -38.09
C PRO A 56 20.32 0.91 -38.07
N GLN A 57 20.47 -0.22 -37.37
CA GLN A 57 19.32 -1.00 -36.94
C GLN A 57 18.42 -0.07 -36.15
N GLN A 58 17.18 0.09 -36.63
CA GLN A 58 16.13 0.82 -35.91
C GLN A 58 15.83 0.06 -34.62
N CYS A 59 16.58 0.35 -33.58
CA CYS A 59 16.20 0.00 -32.22
C CYS A 59 14.90 0.72 -31.93
N GLY A 60 13.81 -0.05 -31.82
CA GLY A 60 12.57 0.45 -31.24
C GLY A 60 12.85 1.08 -29.86
N PRO A 61 11.92 1.91 -29.35
CA PRO A 61 12.13 2.61 -28.09
C PRO A 61 12.54 1.62 -26.99
N ALA A 62 13.72 1.86 -26.39
CA ALA A 62 14.25 1.00 -25.34
C ALA A 62 13.25 0.95 -24.19
N LEU A 63 12.71 -0.24 -23.92
CA LEU A 63 11.76 -0.43 -22.83
C LEU A 63 12.48 -0.17 -21.49
N PRO A 64 11.80 0.47 -20.54
CA PRO A 64 12.41 0.84 -19.27
C PRO A 64 12.75 -0.40 -18.42
N PRO A 65 13.71 -0.28 -17.49
CA PRO A 65 14.26 -1.43 -16.78
C PRO A 65 13.31 -2.00 -15.73
N VAL A 66 12.23 -1.32 -15.37
CA VAL A 66 11.27 -1.74 -14.34
C VAL A 66 9.87 -1.28 -14.75
N LEU A 67 8.90 -2.19 -14.65
CA LEU A 67 7.51 -1.94 -15.02
C LEU A 67 6.57 -2.19 -13.83
N ARG A 68 5.55 -1.34 -13.71
CA ARG A 68 4.51 -1.50 -12.70
C ARG A 68 3.13 -1.28 -13.30
N VAL A 69 2.16 -2.09 -12.88
CA VAL A 69 0.74 -1.84 -13.17
C VAL A 69 0.19 -0.70 -12.30
N ASN A 70 -0.36 0.31 -12.99
CA ASN A 70 -1.05 1.48 -12.44
C ASN A 70 -2.55 1.47 -12.80
N ALA A 71 -3.15 0.28 -12.81
CA ALA A 71 -4.54 0.07 -13.13
C ALA A 71 -5.15 -1.02 -12.24
N ASP A 72 -6.45 -0.92 -12.02
CA ASP A 72 -7.21 -2.04 -11.46
C ASP A 72 -7.36 -3.12 -12.54
N ILE A 73 -7.10 -4.37 -12.16
CA ILE A 73 -7.20 -5.54 -13.04
C ILE A 73 -8.50 -6.29 -12.74
N VAL A 74 -9.44 -6.29 -13.68
CA VAL A 74 -10.75 -6.92 -13.55
C VAL A 74 -10.88 -8.04 -14.58
N ALA A 75 -11.06 -9.29 -14.14
CA ALA A 75 -11.32 -10.39 -15.06
C ALA A 75 -12.81 -10.43 -15.43
N ILE A 76 -13.11 -10.51 -16.73
CA ILE A 76 -14.48 -10.58 -17.28
C ILE A 76 -14.62 -11.95 -17.99
N GLY A 77 -14.37 -13.02 -17.25
CA GLY A 77 -14.31 -14.39 -17.77
C GLY A 77 -12.88 -14.90 -18.02
N PRO A 78 -12.73 -16.10 -18.60
CA PRO A 78 -11.44 -16.77 -18.71
C PRO A 78 -10.49 -16.11 -19.72
N HIS A 79 -11.02 -15.47 -20.76
CA HIS A 79 -10.24 -14.93 -21.87
C HIS A 79 -10.41 -13.43 -22.05
N ARG A 80 -10.89 -12.71 -21.03
CA ARG A 80 -11.08 -11.25 -21.08
C ARG A 80 -10.66 -10.57 -19.79
N LEU A 81 -10.00 -9.42 -19.93
CA LEU A 81 -9.45 -8.63 -18.85
C LEU A 81 -9.69 -7.14 -19.12
N TRP A 82 -10.16 -6.43 -18.11
CA TRP A 82 -10.29 -4.98 -18.10
C TRP A 82 -9.22 -4.38 -17.20
N LEU A 83 -8.48 -3.43 -17.76
CA LEU A 83 -7.46 -2.64 -17.08
C LEU A 83 -7.97 -1.21 -16.93
N LYS A 84 -8.30 -0.82 -15.70
CA LYS A 84 -8.83 0.50 -15.39
C LYS A 84 -7.77 1.36 -14.70
N ALA A 85 -7.04 2.14 -15.48
CA ALA A 85 -6.12 3.14 -14.96
C ALA A 85 -6.88 4.38 -14.45
N ARG A 86 -6.30 5.13 -13.51
CA ARG A 86 -6.98 6.27 -12.88
C ARG A 86 -7.23 7.46 -13.81
N HIS A 87 -6.31 7.71 -14.74
CA HIS A 87 -6.29 8.89 -15.62
C HIS A 87 -6.24 8.52 -17.09
N ALA A 88 -6.56 7.26 -17.43
CA ALA A 88 -6.53 6.80 -18.81
C ALA A 88 -7.77 5.98 -19.13
N GLN A 89 -8.02 5.86 -20.43
CA GLN A 89 -9.13 5.08 -20.95
C GLN A 89 -8.96 3.60 -20.55
N PRO A 90 -10.05 2.91 -20.18
CA PRO A 90 -9.99 1.48 -19.91
C PRO A 90 -9.43 0.72 -21.12
N VAL A 91 -8.49 -0.19 -20.84
CA VAL A 91 -7.95 -1.10 -21.85
C VAL A 91 -8.60 -2.46 -21.66
N GLU A 92 -9.16 -2.98 -22.74
CA GLU A 92 -9.69 -4.33 -22.78
C GLU A 92 -8.74 -5.25 -23.52
N LEU A 93 -8.36 -6.33 -22.85
CA LEU A 93 -7.53 -7.39 -23.40
C LEU A 93 -8.37 -8.65 -23.55
N SER A 94 -8.29 -9.27 -24.71
CA SER A 94 -9.06 -10.48 -25.03
C SER A 94 -8.19 -11.52 -25.74
N GLY A 95 -8.45 -12.80 -25.48
CA GLY A 95 -7.79 -13.92 -26.16
C GLY A 95 -7.30 -15.03 -25.22
N ALA A 96 -6.83 -16.13 -25.83
CA ALA A 96 -6.39 -17.33 -25.11
C ALA A 96 -5.24 -17.06 -24.11
N GLY A 97 -4.37 -16.09 -24.41
CA GLY A 97 -3.23 -15.72 -23.56
C GLY A 97 -3.58 -14.89 -22.31
N VAL A 98 -4.82 -14.45 -22.15
CA VAL A 98 -5.24 -13.56 -21.04
C VAL A 98 -5.00 -14.12 -19.62
N PRO A 99 -5.31 -15.40 -19.30
CA PRO A 99 -5.02 -15.95 -17.97
C PRO A 99 -3.56 -15.82 -17.55
N ARG A 100 -2.65 -16.04 -18.51
CA ARG A 100 -1.22 -15.94 -18.27
C ARG A 100 -0.80 -14.49 -18.12
N LEU A 101 -1.25 -13.62 -19.01
CA LEU A 101 -0.97 -12.19 -18.94
C LEU A 101 -1.46 -11.59 -17.63
N ARG A 102 -2.63 -12.01 -17.13
CA ARG A 102 -3.14 -11.61 -15.81
C ARG A 102 -2.14 -11.95 -14.70
N ARG A 103 -1.58 -13.15 -14.69
CA ARG A 103 -0.56 -13.55 -13.71
C ARG A 103 0.67 -12.67 -13.81
N LEU A 104 1.16 -12.40 -15.03
CA LEU A 104 2.31 -11.53 -15.26
C LEU A 104 2.05 -10.09 -14.79
N LEU A 105 0.91 -9.49 -15.15
CA LEU A 105 0.51 -8.15 -14.72
C LEU A 105 0.40 -8.04 -13.19
N LEU A 106 -0.02 -9.11 -12.50
CA LEU A 106 -0.05 -9.15 -11.03
C LEU A 106 1.35 -9.18 -10.39
N LEU A 107 2.37 -9.66 -11.11
CA LEU A 107 3.77 -9.69 -10.67
C LEU A 107 4.51 -8.39 -10.99
N MET A 108 3.95 -7.53 -11.84
CA MET A 108 4.51 -6.23 -12.21
C MET A 108 4.22 -5.18 -11.13
N ASP A 109 4.91 -5.33 -9.99
CA ASP A 109 4.81 -4.46 -8.81
C ASP A 109 5.89 -3.36 -8.78
N GLY A 110 6.80 -3.36 -9.76
CA GLY A 110 7.96 -2.49 -9.81
C GLY A 110 9.25 -3.11 -9.25
N ARG A 111 9.30 -4.43 -9.01
CA ARG A 111 10.55 -5.14 -8.65
C ARG A 111 11.20 -5.86 -9.81
N HIS A 112 10.39 -6.27 -10.79
CA HIS A 112 10.85 -7.03 -11.93
C HIS A 112 10.99 -6.14 -13.16
N GLY A 113 12.11 -6.33 -13.86
CA GLY A 113 12.38 -5.64 -15.10
C GLY A 113 11.73 -6.26 -16.31
N THR A 114 11.70 -5.50 -17.39
CA THR A 114 11.23 -5.97 -18.70
C THR A 114 11.99 -7.23 -19.13
N GLU A 115 13.31 -7.26 -18.93
CA GLU A 115 14.15 -8.43 -19.21
C GLU A 115 13.69 -9.69 -18.46
N TRP A 116 13.32 -9.57 -17.18
CA TRP A 116 12.82 -10.68 -16.37
C TRP A 116 11.47 -11.19 -16.88
N LEU A 117 10.58 -10.29 -17.29
CA LEU A 117 9.27 -10.64 -17.87
C LEU A 117 9.40 -11.34 -19.23
N LEU A 118 10.42 -10.97 -20.01
CA LEU A 118 10.70 -11.54 -21.31
C LEU A 118 11.58 -12.81 -21.23
N ALA A 119 12.11 -13.14 -20.05
CA ALA A 119 12.90 -14.33 -19.83
C ALA A 119 12.05 -15.60 -20.06
N GLY A 120 12.60 -16.56 -20.80
CA GLY A 120 11.90 -17.80 -21.15
C GLY A 120 10.85 -17.68 -22.26
N LEU A 121 10.67 -16.49 -22.86
CA LEU A 121 9.80 -16.33 -24.04
C LEU A 121 10.56 -16.60 -25.35
N THR A 122 9.86 -17.15 -26.35
CA THR A 122 10.38 -17.28 -27.71
C THR A 122 10.64 -15.90 -28.33
N ARG A 123 11.44 -15.81 -29.39
CA ARG A 123 11.74 -14.53 -30.05
C ARG A 123 10.47 -13.82 -30.54
N GLN A 124 9.51 -14.57 -31.06
CA GLN A 124 8.23 -14.05 -31.53
C GLN A 124 7.36 -13.56 -30.37
N ASP A 125 7.24 -14.35 -29.30
CA ASP A 125 6.47 -13.97 -28.11
C ASP A 125 7.07 -12.75 -27.41
N ARG A 126 8.41 -12.61 -27.43
CA ARG A 126 9.09 -11.43 -26.91
C ARG A 126 8.70 -10.16 -27.66
N ALA A 127 8.62 -10.22 -28.99
CA ALA A 127 8.24 -9.08 -29.80
C ALA A 127 6.79 -8.66 -29.52
N ALA A 128 5.86 -9.64 -29.53
CA ALA A 128 4.45 -9.40 -29.22
C ALA A 128 4.25 -8.87 -27.78
N MET A 129 4.97 -9.44 -26.80
CA MET A 129 4.93 -8.96 -25.41
C MET A 129 5.52 -7.56 -25.28
N ALA A 130 6.64 -7.25 -25.93
CA ALA A 130 7.24 -5.92 -25.90
C ALA A 130 6.30 -4.86 -26.48
N GLU A 131 5.63 -5.18 -27.60
CA GLU A 131 4.61 -4.32 -28.19
C GLU A 131 3.43 -4.12 -27.22
N LEU A 132 3.00 -5.16 -26.52
CA LEU A 132 1.98 -5.11 -25.47
C LEU A 132 2.35 -4.20 -24.32
N LEU A 133 3.54 -4.37 -23.78
CA LEU A 133 4.04 -3.52 -22.71
C LEU A 133 4.11 -2.05 -23.18
N ASN A 134 4.56 -1.78 -24.41
CA ASN A 134 4.61 -0.43 -24.97
C ASN A 134 3.22 0.23 -25.11
N HIS A 135 2.22 -0.52 -25.58
CA HIS A 135 0.85 -0.03 -25.65
C HIS A 135 0.26 0.24 -24.27
N LEU A 136 0.47 -0.64 -23.30
CA LEU A 136 0.01 -0.42 -21.92
C LEU A 136 0.72 0.76 -21.24
N LEU A 137 1.99 0.99 -21.56
CA LEU A 137 2.74 2.19 -21.14
C LEU A 137 2.16 3.47 -21.74
N THR A 138 1.93 3.47 -23.05
CA THR A 138 1.33 4.60 -23.78
C THR A 138 -0.08 4.90 -23.26
N ALA A 139 -0.84 3.86 -22.92
CA ALA A 139 -2.16 3.96 -22.31
C ALA A 139 -2.12 4.35 -20.82
N GLY A 140 -0.97 4.60 -20.21
CA GLY A 140 -0.85 4.94 -18.79
C GLY A 140 -1.27 3.82 -17.82
N VAL A 141 -1.47 2.61 -18.33
CA VAL A 141 -1.80 1.40 -17.56
C VAL A 141 -0.54 0.86 -16.87
N LEU A 142 0.59 0.95 -17.54
CA LEU A 142 1.91 0.71 -16.95
C LEU A 142 2.61 2.04 -16.66
N CYS A 143 3.46 2.05 -15.63
CA CYS A 143 4.36 3.16 -15.37
C CYS A 143 5.82 2.69 -15.27
N THR A 144 6.72 3.60 -15.64
CA THR A 144 8.17 3.41 -15.73
C THR A 144 8.82 4.21 -14.60
N GLY A 145 9.86 3.67 -13.98
CA GLY A 145 10.58 4.44 -12.97
C GLY A 145 11.73 3.70 -12.34
N SER A 146 12.97 4.09 -12.69
CA SER A 146 14.20 3.70 -12.00
C SER A 146 14.38 4.40 -10.64
N LYS A 147 13.51 5.35 -10.29
CA LYS A 147 13.53 6.12 -9.03
C LYS A 147 12.19 6.10 -8.30
N MET A 148 11.53 4.96 -8.29
CA MET A 148 10.46 4.69 -7.32
C MET A 148 10.60 3.28 -6.78
N VAL A 149 11.63 3.09 -5.93
CA VAL A 149 11.34 2.43 -4.66
C VAL A 149 10.22 3.29 -4.06
N ARG A 150 8.95 2.96 -4.30
CA ARG A 150 7.92 3.55 -3.43
C ARG A 150 8.43 3.22 -2.04
N PRO A 151 8.63 4.20 -1.14
CA PRO A 151 8.86 3.85 0.25
C PRO A 151 7.78 2.83 0.58
N ARG A 152 8.19 1.65 1.08
CA ARG A 152 7.24 0.60 1.47
C ARG A 152 6.10 1.31 2.17
N ARG A 153 4.90 1.27 1.58
CA ARG A 153 3.76 2.04 2.10
C ARG A 153 3.69 1.79 3.60
N THR A 154 3.76 2.85 4.39
CA THR A 154 3.86 2.75 5.83
C THR A 154 2.47 2.81 6.42
N VAL A 155 2.15 1.88 7.30
CA VAL A 155 0.89 1.90 8.06
C VAL A 155 1.24 1.94 9.54
N SER A 156 0.74 2.94 10.24
CA SER A 156 0.88 3.01 11.69
C SER A 156 -0.35 2.37 12.33
N VAL A 157 -0.16 1.42 13.24
CA VAL A 157 -1.24 0.81 14.01
C VAL A 157 -1.18 1.34 15.44
N ILE A 158 -2.27 1.93 15.93
CA ILE A 158 -2.39 2.44 17.30
C ILE A 158 -3.32 1.51 18.07
N GLY A 159 -2.84 0.93 19.18
CA GLY A 159 -3.63 0.06 20.05
C GLY A 159 -2.80 -0.95 20.85
N SER A 160 -3.24 -1.25 22.08
CA SER A 160 -2.66 -2.24 23.00
C SER A 160 -3.33 -3.62 22.97
N GLY A 161 -4.53 -3.74 22.39
CA GLY A 161 -5.36 -4.95 22.50
C GLY A 161 -5.10 -6.03 21.43
N GLU A 162 -5.76 -7.18 21.62
CA GLU A 162 -5.72 -8.33 20.69
C GLU A 162 -6.07 -7.94 19.25
N LEU A 163 -7.03 -7.02 19.06
CA LEU A 163 -7.40 -6.53 17.74
C LEU A 163 -6.24 -5.78 17.04
N ALA A 164 -5.54 -4.90 17.77
CA ALA A 164 -4.39 -4.16 17.24
C ALA A 164 -3.24 -5.11 16.86
N ARG A 165 -3.01 -6.15 17.68
CA ARG A 165 -2.04 -7.21 17.39
C ARG A 165 -2.36 -7.93 16.08
N LEU A 166 -3.59 -8.41 15.93
CA LEU A 166 -4.03 -9.14 14.73
C LEU A 166 -3.96 -8.24 13.48
N LEU A 167 -4.36 -6.98 13.60
CA LEU A 167 -4.22 -5.99 12.53
C LEU A 167 -2.76 -5.78 12.15
N GLY A 168 -1.87 -5.59 13.11
CA GLY A 168 -0.44 -5.44 12.85
C GLY A 168 0.11 -6.60 12.04
N LEU A 169 -0.15 -7.84 12.48
CA LEU A 169 0.30 -9.04 11.77
C LEU A 169 -0.26 -9.14 10.35
N ARG A 170 -1.56 -8.84 10.17
CA ARG A 170 -2.22 -8.92 8.87
C ARG A 170 -1.74 -7.82 7.91
N LEU A 171 -1.52 -6.62 8.42
CA LEU A 171 -1.09 -5.46 7.63
C LEU A 171 0.39 -5.54 7.26
N ALA A 172 1.23 -6.20 8.08
CA ALA A 172 2.63 -6.44 7.76
C ALA A 172 2.84 -7.28 6.50
N GLN A 173 1.81 -8.03 6.06
CA GLN A 173 1.82 -8.78 4.81
C GLN A 173 1.74 -7.88 3.56
N ILE A 174 1.28 -6.64 3.70
CA ILE A 174 0.96 -5.74 2.58
C ILE A 174 1.64 -4.37 2.66
N ALA A 175 2.23 -4.02 3.81
CA ALA A 175 2.78 -2.71 4.12
C ALA A 175 3.92 -2.81 5.15
N HIS A 176 4.74 -1.77 5.26
CA HIS A 176 5.63 -1.64 6.40
C HIS A 176 4.82 -1.13 7.60
N VAL A 177 4.76 -1.91 8.67
CA VAL A 177 3.92 -1.58 9.83
C VAL A 177 4.79 -1.03 10.97
N ALA A 178 4.36 0.09 11.53
CA ALA A 178 4.85 0.62 12.80
C ALA A 178 3.71 0.53 13.82
N CYS A 179 4.00 0.06 15.03
CA CYS A 179 2.98 -0.13 16.06
C CYS A 179 3.22 0.79 17.25
N TYR A 180 2.11 1.30 17.76
CA TYR A 180 2.09 2.26 18.84
C TYR A 180 1.03 1.87 19.85
N ASP A 181 1.35 2.08 21.11
CA ASP A 181 0.45 1.82 22.21
C ASP A 181 -0.51 3.00 22.42
N ASP A 182 -1.79 2.69 22.59
CA ASP A 182 -2.83 3.64 22.96
C ASP A 182 -3.09 3.70 24.48
N ALA A 183 -2.43 2.84 25.26
CA ALA A 183 -2.58 2.79 26.70
C ALA A 183 -2.11 4.09 27.35
N THR A 184 -2.97 4.65 28.18
CA THR A 184 -2.56 5.53 29.27
C THR A 184 -1.55 4.80 30.17
N PRO A 185 -0.56 5.51 30.76
CA PRO A 185 0.45 4.89 31.61
C PRO A 185 -0.22 4.04 32.71
N GLY A 186 -0.03 2.71 32.63
CA GLY A 186 -0.62 1.74 33.57
C GLY A 186 -1.38 0.56 32.92
N GLY A 187 -1.66 0.60 31.62
CA GLY A 187 -2.17 -0.57 30.89
C GLY A 187 -1.05 -1.54 30.54
N HIS A 188 -1.09 -2.77 31.06
CA HIS A 188 -0.13 -3.79 30.68
C HIS A 188 -0.41 -4.27 29.24
N ILE A 189 0.57 -4.15 28.36
CA ILE A 189 0.57 -4.83 27.06
C ILE A 189 0.78 -6.33 27.36
N GLU A 190 -0.25 -7.15 27.14
CA GLU A 190 -0.15 -8.60 27.40
C GLU A 190 0.75 -9.32 26.40
N PHE A 191 1.07 -8.73 25.24
CA PHE A 191 1.82 -9.43 24.20
C PHE A 191 2.64 -8.54 23.25
N HIS A 192 3.95 -8.81 23.18
CA HIS A 192 4.86 -8.25 22.18
C HIS A 192 5.34 -9.35 21.23
N PRO A 193 5.04 -9.27 19.91
CA PRO A 193 5.74 -10.10 18.93
C PRO A 193 7.25 -9.83 19.00
N PRO A 194 8.12 -10.85 18.88
CA PRO A 194 9.56 -10.66 18.87
C PRO A 194 9.98 -9.65 17.78
N GLY A 195 10.76 -8.64 18.15
CA GLY A 195 11.29 -7.61 17.24
C GLY A 195 10.41 -6.39 17.03
N TRP A 196 9.22 -6.32 17.65
CA TRP A 196 8.33 -5.15 17.53
C TRP A 196 8.64 -4.13 18.63
N ARG A 197 8.93 -2.89 18.24
CA ARG A 197 9.07 -1.75 19.16
C ARG A 197 7.75 -1.01 19.20
N PHE A 198 7.17 -0.88 20.39
CA PHE A 198 5.97 -0.08 20.62
C PHE A 198 6.39 1.28 21.14
N GLY A 199 6.01 2.34 20.41
CA GLY A 199 6.08 3.72 20.90
C GLY A 199 4.74 4.15 21.50
N HIS A 200 4.71 5.26 22.25
CA HIS A 200 3.44 5.89 22.63
C HIS A 200 2.74 6.45 21.37
N TRP A 201 1.41 6.41 21.31
CA TRP A 201 0.63 6.82 20.13
C TRP A 201 0.95 8.24 19.62
N THR A 202 1.42 9.16 20.47
CA THR A 202 1.86 10.50 20.03
C THR A 202 3.02 10.42 19.04
N GLN A 203 3.88 9.41 19.14
CA GLN A 203 4.97 9.20 18.18
C GLN A 203 4.45 8.80 16.78
N ALA A 204 3.24 8.25 16.70
CA ALA A 204 2.58 7.98 15.42
C ALA A 204 2.16 9.28 14.71
N ILE A 205 2.03 10.38 15.45
CA ILE A 205 1.75 11.71 14.89
C ILE A 205 3.05 12.37 14.42
N ASP A 206 4.13 12.24 15.19
CA ASP A 206 5.43 12.81 14.84
C ASP A 206 6.06 12.10 13.62
N ARG A 207 5.76 10.81 13.45
CA ARG A 207 6.27 9.97 12.35
C ARG A 207 5.12 9.20 11.72
N PRO A 208 4.21 9.88 11.01
CA PRO A 208 3.02 9.25 10.49
C PRO A 208 3.35 8.31 9.34
N GLY A 209 2.65 7.18 9.31
CA GLY A 209 2.55 6.36 8.10
C GLY A 209 1.72 7.05 7.02
N ASP A 210 1.66 6.45 5.83
CA ASP A 210 0.68 6.83 4.78
C ASP A 210 -0.78 6.74 5.28
N LEU A 211 -1.04 5.88 6.27
CA LEU A 211 -2.34 5.68 6.90
C LEU A 211 -2.17 5.25 8.35
N ILE A 212 -3.05 5.71 9.23
CA ILE A 212 -3.14 5.26 10.61
C ILE A 212 -4.34 4.31 10.78
N VAL A 213 -4.13 3.14 11.35
CA VAL A 213 -5.19 2.21 11.76
C VAL A 213 -5.26 2.21 13.28
N TRP A 214 -6.32 2.76 13.82
CA TRP A 214 -6.53 2.87 15.25
C TRP A 214 -7.50 1.79 15.75
N ALA A 215 -6.97 0.86 16.53
CA ALA A 215 -7.70 -0.24 17.13
C ALA A 215 -7.59 -0.16 18.66
N PRO A 216 -8.47 0.61 19.33
CA PRO A 216 -8.31 0.91 20.74
C PRO A 216 -8.33 -0.36 21.62
N GLY A 217 -7.53 -0.35 22.69
CA GLY A 217 -7.55 -1.41 23.70
C GLY A 217 -8.86 -1.43 24.52
N GLY A 218 -9.54 -0.29 24.61
CA GLY A 218 -10.84 -0.13 25.27
C GLY A 218 -12.05 -0.46 24.39
N GLN A 219 -13.24 -0.56 25.01
CA GLN A 219 -14.51 -0.78 24.28
C GLN A 219 -14.95 0.41 23.44
N ALA A 220 -14.40 1.59 23.70
CA ALA A 220 -14.65 2.80 22.93
C ALA A 220 -13.33 3.51 22.57
N PRO A 221 -13.27 4.19 21.42
CA PRO A 221 -12.13 5.01 21.05
C PRO A 221 -11.99 6.22 21.99
N ASP A 222 -10.77 6.51 22.45
CA ASP A 222 -10.41 7.74 23.18
C ASP A 222 -10.50 8.99 22.28
N PRO A 223 -11.41 9.95 22.56
CA PRO A 223 -11.53 11.19 21.80
C PRO A 223 -10.19 11.92 21.62
N ALA A 224 -9.29 11.91 22.61
CA ALA A 224 -8.04 12.65 22.55
C ALA A 224 -7.16 12.20 21.38
N VAL A 225 -7.08 10.90 21.13
CA VAL A 225 -6.39 10.33 19.96
C VAL A 225 -7.07 10.81 18.67
N GLY A 226 -8.40 10.72 18.59
CA GLY A 226 -9.17 11.20 17.43
C GLY A 226 -8.97 12.69 17.14
N PHE A 227 -9.01 13.54 18.17
CA PHE A 227 -8.75 14.98 18.05
C PHE A 227 -7.35 15.26 17.54
N ALA A 228 -6.34 14.56 18.08
CA ALA A 228 -4.96 14.74 17.69
C ALA A 228 -4.72 14.31 16.23
N LEU A 229 -5.29 13.17 15.80
CA LEU A 229 -5.20 12.70 14.42
C LEU A 229 -5.86 13.66 13.42
N VAL A 230 -7.05 14.19 13.74
CA VAL A 230 -7.73 15.20 12.92
C VAL A 230 -6.94 16.52 12.89
N GLY A 231 -6.46 16.98 14.04
CA GLY A 231 -5.68 18.21 14.16
C GLY A 231 -4.37 18.17 13.39
N ALA A 232 -3.73 17.01 13.32
CA ALA A 232 -2.53 16.74 12.51
C ALA A 232 -2.84 16.43 11.03
N ALA A 233 -4.12 16.49 10.62
CA ALA A 233 -4.59 16.18 9.28
C ALA A 233 -4.21 14.78 8.77
N LEU A 234 -4.11 13.80 9.67
CA LEU A 234 -3.68 12.43 9.35
C LEU A 234 -4.87 11.55 8.94
N PRO A 235 -4.84 10.92 7.74
CA PRO A 235 -5.83 9.93 7.37
C PRO A 235 -5.82 8.75 8.33
N HIS A 236 -6.99 8.33 8.78
CA HIS A 236 -7.08 7.23 9.73
C HIS A 236 -8.34 6.39 9.57
N LEU A 237 -8.22 5.13 9.97
CA LEU A 237 -9.28 4.13 10.05
C LEU A 237 -9.44 3.72 11.51
N VAL A 238 -10.67 3.71 12.03
CA VAL A 238 -10.94 3.23 13.39
C VAL A 238 -11.58 1.86 13.33
N VAL A 239 -11.02 0.92 14.08
CA VAL A 239 -11.45 -0.48 14.11
C VAL A 239 -11.74 -0.85 15.55
N THR A 240 -13.00 -1.10 15.89
CA THR A 240 -13.40 -1.51 17.25
C THR A 240 -13.99 -2.91 17.20
N ALA A 241 -13.75 -3.69 18.27
CA ALA A 241 -14.38 -5.00 18.42
C ALA A 241 -14.56 -5.35 19.90
N HIS A 242 -15.78 -5.75 20.28
CA HIS A 242 -16.09 -6.23 21.62
C HIS A 242 -17.14 -7.33 21.55
N ARG A 243 -16.85 -8.50 22.15
CA ARG A 243 -17.68 -9.71 22.08
C ARG A 243 -18.03 -10.00 20.61
N LEU A 244 -19.31 -10.04 20.27
CA LEU A 244 -19.84 -10.35 18.94
C LEU A 244 -20.07 -9.10 18.05
N ARG A 245 -19.63 -7.93 18.51
CA ARG A 245 -19.77 -6.66 17.80
C ARG A 245 -18.42 -6.16 17.34
N ALA A 246 -18.30 -5.86 16.05
CA ALA A 246 -17.18 -5.09 15.55
C ALA A 246 -17.65 -4.04 14.56
N GLN A 247 -16.86 -2.98 14.44
CA GLN A 247 -17.08 -1.88 13.52
C GLN A 247 -15.75 -1.47 12.92
N VAL A 248 -15.74 -1.35 11.60
CA VAL A 248 -14.68 -0.68 10.86
C VAL A 248 -15.26 0.63 10.36
N SER A 249 -14.78 1.76 10.88
CA SER A 249 -15.30 3.08 10.52
C SER A 249 -15.10 3.35 9.03
N PRO A 250 -15.88 4.25 8.41
CA PRO A 250 -15.47 4.86 7.15
C PRO A 250 -14.07 5.46 7.31
N LEU A 251 -13.30 5.51 6.22
CA LEU A 251 -12.01 6.18 6.25
C LEU A 251 -12.17 7.66 6.58
N VAL A 252 -11.52 8.10 7.64
CA VAL A 252 -11.42 9.50 7.99
C VAL A 252 -10.26 10.13 7.21
N VAL A 253 -10.58 11.09 6.37
CA VAL A 253 -9.64 11.93 5.64
C VAL A 253 -9.90 13.37 6.13
N PRO A 254 -9.09 13.88 7.08
CA PRO A 254 -9.40 15.15 7.73
C PRO A 254 -9.61 16.30 6.74
N GLY A 255 -10.71 17.02 6.92
CA GLY A 255 -11.14 18.11 6.03
C GLY A 255 -11.96 17.66 4.82
N ILE A 256 -12.00 16.36 4.51
CA ILE A 256 -12.78 15.79 3.41
C ILE A 256 -13.94 14.93 3.94
N THR A 257 -13.69 14.07 4.92
CA THR A 257 -14.70 13.21 5.52
C THR A 257 -14.88 13.48 7.02
N ALA A 258 -16.07 13.16 7.51
CA ALA A 258 -16.46 13.23 8.91
C ALA A 258 -15.53 12.39 9.78
N CYS A 259 -15.00 13.01 10.84
CA CYS A 259 -14.25 12.28 11.86
C CYS A 259 -15.16 11.43 12.73
N VAL A 260 -14.57 10.62 13.61
CA VAL A 260 -15.30 9.75 14.55
C VAL A 260 -16.22 10.56 15.47
N GLU A 261 -15.84 11.80 15.83
CA GLU A 261 -16.70 12.67 16.66
C GLU A 261 -17.87 13.27 15.86
N CYS A 262 -17.71 13.56 14.57
CA CYS A 262 -18.82 14.02 13.72
C CYS A 262 -19.91 12.94 13.54
N GLN A 263 -19.55 11.67 13.67
CA GLN A 263 -20.48 10.56 13.53
C GLN A 263 -21.30 10.33 14.81
N ARG A 264 -21.10 11.14 15.85
CA ARG A 264 -21.86 11.07 17.10
C ARG A 264 -22.95 12.12 17.17
N SER A 265 -24.02 11.77 17.87
CA SER A 265 -25.01 12.75 18.28
C SER A 265 -24.40 13.70 19.29
N HIS A 266 -24.73 14.99 19.22
CA HIS A 266 -24.31 15.99 20.21
C HIS A 266 -25.42 16.27 21.24
N ASP A 267 -26.57 15.63 21.11
CA ASP A 267 -27.78 16.00 21.85
C ASP A 267 -27.77 15.52 23.31
N GLN A 268 -26.85 14.63 23.73
CA GLN A 268 -26.79 14.04 25.08
C GLN A 268 -25.39 14.12 25.74
N TRP A 269 -24.60 15.12 25.35
CA TRP A 269 -23.16 15.23 25.61
C TRP A 269 -22.65 14.92 27.03
N PRO A 270 -23.24 15.37 28.16
CA PRO A 270 -22.68 15.07 29.48
C PRO A 270 -22.76 13.58 29.84
N ARG A 271 -23.87 12.92 29.48
CA ARG A 271 -24.10 11.50 29.79
C ARG A 271 -23.27 10.61 28.87
N GLU A 272 -23.26 10.91 27.57
CA GLU A 272 -22.50 10.16 26.59
C GLU A 272 -20.98 10.23 26.86
N VAL A 273 -20.48 11.37 27.33
CA VAL A 273 -19.07 11.50 27.74
C VAL A 273 -18.76 10.62 28.95
N ALA A 274 -19.60 10.65 30.00
CA ALA A 274 -19.38 9.83 31.20
C ALA A 274 -19.44 8.32 30.90
N GLU A 275 -20.46 7.88 30.15
CA GLU A 275 -20.60 6.49 29.72
C GLU A 275 -19.38 6.06 28.88
N ARG A 276 -18.87 6.96 28.04
CA ARG A 276 -17.73 6.67 27.19
C ARG A 276 -16.40 6.64 27.91
N CYS A 277 -16.16 7.54 28.88
CA CYS A 277 -14.99 7.44 29.76
C CYS A 277 -14.96 6.08 30.46
N ALA A 278 -16.12 5.58 30.90
CA ALA A 278 -16.21 4.23 31.46
C ALA A 278 -15.92 3.13 30.43
N LEU A 279 -16.31 3.29 29.17
CA LEU A 279 -16.02 2.32 28.10
C LEU A 279 -14.58 2.34 27.60
N ILE A 280 -13.92 3.50 27.60
CA ILE A 280 -12.50 3.65 27.22
C ILE A 280 -11.62 2.84 28.18
N LEU A 281 -11.92 2.90 29.48
CA LEU A 281 -11.17 2.20 30.52
C LEU A 281 -11.52 0.71 30.62
N ARG A 282 -12.60 0.26 29.97
CA ARG A 282 -13.00 -1.16 29.96
C ARG A 282 -12.29 -1.89 28.83
N PRO A 283 -11.49 -2.93 29.11
CA PRO A 283 -10.82 -3.70 28.07
C PRO A 283 -11.81 -4.27 27.05
N ALA A 284 -11.47 -4.15 25.78
CA ALA A 284 -12.15 -4.84 24.71
C ALA A 284 -11.80 -6.34 24.75
N ARG A 285 -12.82 -7.20 24.63
CA ARG A 285 -12.67 -8.66 24.58
C ARG A 285 -13.42 -9.19 23.35
N PRO A 286 -12.86 -9.03 22.14
CA PRO A 286 -13.52 -9.49 20.93
C PRO A 286 -13.58 -11.03 20.87
N ALA A 287 -14.69 -11.58 20.40
CA ALA A 287 -14.75 -12.98 20.01
C ALA A 287 -13.81 -13.21 18.81
N ARG A 288 -13.26 -14.41 18.67
CA ARG A 288 -12.24 -14.72 17.65
C ARG A 288 -12.74 -14.44 16.24
N GLU A 289 -13.97 -14.85 15.94
CA GLU A 289 -14.62 -14.68 14.64
C GLU A 289 -14.86 -13.19 14.34
N THR A 290 -15.25 -12.44 15.37
CA THR A 290 -15.49 -10.99 15.29
C THR A 290 -14.19 -10.21 15.04
N ALA A 291 -13.10 -10.58 15.72
CA ALA A 291 -11.78 -10.01 15.46
C ALA A 291 -11.28 -10.34 14.05
N GLY A 292 -11.43 -11.60 13.61
CA GLY A 292 -11.08 -12.04 12.27
C GLY A 292 -11.82 -11.25 11.18
N TRP A 293 -13.13 -11.09 11.33
CA TRP A 293 -13.93 -10.26 10.41
C TRP A 293 -13.43 -8.81 10.36
N ALA A 294 -13.19 -8.19 11.52
CA ALA A 294 -12.75 -6.79 11.59
C ALA A 294 -11.38 -6.58 10.92
N VAL A 295 -10.46 -7.54 11.10
CA VAL A 295 -9.11 -7.54 10.52
C VAL A 295 -9.16 -7.65 9.00
N GLU A 296 -9.96 -8.58 8.45
CA GLU A 296 -10.10 -8.74 7.00
C GLU A 296 -10.72 -7.49 6.35
N MET A 297 -11.76 -6.93 6.97
CA MET A 297 -12.41 -5.72 6.49
C MET A 297 -11.45 -4.52 6.52
N ALA A 298 -10.74 -4.33 7.63
CA ALA A 298 -9.74 -3.26 7.75
C ALA A 298 -8.60 -3.43 6.73
N GLN A 299 -8.08 -4.65 6.53
CA GLN A 299 -7.04 -4.90 5.53
C GLN A 299 -7.52 -4.53 4.11
N ALA A 300 -8.74 -4.92 3.73
CA ALA A 300 -9.31 -4.57 2.43
C ALA A 300 -9.42 -3.05 2.26
N MET A 301 -9.85 -2.33 3.30
CA MET A 301 -9.95 -0.88 3.30
C MET A 301 -8.58 -0.19 3.22
N VAL A 302 -7.59 -0.70 3.95
CA VAL A 302 -6.20 -0.23 3.90
C VAL A 302 -5.62 -0.42 2.50
N LEU A 303 -5.75 -1.62 1.91
CA LEU A 303 -5.31 -1.90 0.54
C LEU A 303 -5.94 -0.96 -0.47
N SER A 304 -7.26 -0.78 -0.37
CA SER A 304 -7.99 0.14 -1.24
C SER A 304 -7.47 1.56 -1.09
N HIS A 305 -7.23 2.04 0.13
CA HIS A 305 -6.68 3.37 0.37
C HIS A 305 -5.25 3.52 -0.16
N LEU A 306 -4.34 2.61 0.17
CA LEU A 306 -2.95 2.67 -0.28
C LEU A 306 -2.81 2.63 -1.82
N ARG A 307 -3.78 1.99 -2.49
CA ARG A 307 -3.87 1.91 -3.96
C ARG A 307 -4.56 3.10 -4.59
N SER A 308 -5.68 3.58 -4.02
CA SER A 308 -6.60 4.53 -4.65
C SER A 308 -6.63 5.93 -4.00
N GLY A 309 -6.11 6.08 -2.78
CA GLY A 309 -6.21 7.30 -1.98
C GLY A 309 -7.65 7.72 -1.66
N ARG A 310 -8.65 6.88 -1.96
CA ARG A 310 -10.07 7.23 -1.81
C ARG A 310 -10.56 6.94 -0.39
N ALA A 311 -11.58 7.70 0.01
CA ALA A 311 -12.40 7.36 1.17
C ALA A 311 -13.12 6.04 0.92
N THR A 312 -13.01 5.13 1.88
CA THR A 312 -13.65 3.81 1.84
C THR A 312 -14.84 3.78 2.80
N ARG A 313 -15.86 3.01 2.43
CA ARG A 313 -17.05 2.78 3.27
C ARG A 313 -16.68 1.88 4.43
N GLY A 314 -17.21 2.20 5.61
CA GLY A 314 -17.11 1.33 6.77
C GLY A 314 -18.22 0.28 6.79
N ALA A 315 -18.12 -0.63 7.75
CA ALA A 315 -19.12 -1.65 8.00
C ALA A 315 -19.12 -2.04 9.49
N ASP A 316 -20.20 -2.66 9.94
CA ASP A 316 -20.24 -3.36 11.23
C ASP A 316 -20.67 -4.83 11.07
N THR A 317 -20.59 -5.60 12.15
CA THR A 317 -20.97 -7.02 12.14
C THR A 317 -22.47 -7.26 12.00
N THR A 318 -23.31 -6.22 12.02
CA THR A 318 -24.74 -6.34 11.68
C THR A 318 -24.99 -6.27 10.17
N GLY A 319 -23.94 -5.95 9.39
CA GLY A 319 -24.02 -5.75 7.95
C GLY A 319 -24.37 -4.32 7.56
N ALA A 320 -24.50 -3.39 8.53
CA ALA A 320 -24.76 -2.00 8.23
C ALA A 320 -23.54 -1.38 7.53
N VAL A 321 -23.79 -0.67 6.43
CA VAL A 321 -22.75 0.03 5.66
C VAL A 321 -22.67 1.47 6.12
N LEU A 322 -21.52 1.87 6.64
CA LEU A 322 -21.25 3.23 7.08
C LEU A 322 -20.67 4.03 5.90
N ARG A 323 -21.38 5.07 5.47
CA ARG A 323 -20.92 5.92 4.36
C ARG A 323 -20.03 7.05 4.88
N PRO A 324 -18.93 7.38 4.18
CA PRO A 324 -18.23 8.63 4.45
C PRO A 324 -19.19 9.80 4.20
N THR A 325 -19.34 10.66 5.20
CA THR A 325 -20.10 11.92 5.11
C THR A 325 -19.14 13.10 5.15
N PRO A 326 -19.55 14.30 4.70
CA PRO A 326 -18.75 15.52 4.88
C PRO A 326 -18.56 15.85 6.37
N PRO A 327 -17.46 16.52 6.75
CA PRO A 327 -17.22 16.93 8.13
C PRO A 327 -18.25 17.95 8.62
N ASP A 328 -18.71 17.79 9.86
CA ASP A 328 -19.57 18.77 10.51
C ASP A 328 -18.77 20.01 10.93
N ARG A 329 -19.27 21.20 10.56
CA ARG A 329 -18.70 22.50 10.93
C ARG A 329 -18.86 22.82 12.42
N ARG A 330 -19.78 22.16 13.12
CA ARG A 330 -19.97 22.30 14.57
C ARG A 330 -19.09 21.37 15.38
N CYS A 331 -18.52 20.33 14.76
CA CYS A 331 -17.64 19.40 15.44
C CYS A 331 -16.35 20.09 15.93
N GLY A 332 -16.02 19.95 17.21
CA GLY A 332 -14.84 20.56 17.82
C GLY A 332 -13.50 20.17 17.16
N ALA A 333 -13.41 18.96 16.59
CA ALA A 333 -12.22 18.49 15.87
C ALA A 333 -12.13 19.10 14.47
N CYS A 334 -13.16 18.89 13.65
CA CYS A 334 -13.18 19.29 12.25
C CYS A 334 -13.28 20.80 12.03
N SER A 335 -14.03 21.53 12.87
CA SER A 335 -14.21 22.99 12.73
C SER A 335 -12.88 23.74 12.70
N ARG A 336 -11.96 23.41 13.61
CA ARG A 336 -10.62 24.01 13.71
C ARG A 336 -9.79 23.76 12.45
N LEU A 337 -9.84 22.54 11.92
CA LEU A 337 -9.13 22.19 10.69
C LEU A 337 -9.70 22.91 9.47
N LEU A 338 -11.03 22.96 9.36
CA LEU A 338 -11.70 23.64 8.25
C LEU A 338 -11.42 25.14 8.26
N ALA A 339 -11.42 25.78 9.43
CA ALA A 339 -11.08 27.19 9.57
C ALA A 339 -9.66 27.50 9.07
N ARG A 340 -8.68 26.61 9.34
CA ARG A 340 -7.29 26.77 8.88
C ARG A 340 -7.12 26.69 7.36
N ARG A 341 -8.02 25.97 6.65
CA ARG A 341 -7.94 25.77 5.19
C ARG A 341 -8.67 26.84 4.37
N GLN A 342 -9.55 27.64 4.97
CA GLN A 342 -10.28 28.68 4.25
C GLN A 342 -9.40 29.74 3.56
N PRO A 343 -8.25 30.17 4.12
CA PRO A 343 -7.36 31.12 3.45
C PRO A 343 -6.72 30.56 2.18
N GLU A 344 -6.42 29.26 2.14
CA GLU A 344 -5.74 28.60 1.01
C GLU A 344 -6.65 28.41 -0.22
N LEU A 345 -7.97 28.47 -0.03
CA LEU A 345 -8.95 28.37 -1.11
C LEU A 345 -9.41 29.73 -1.64
N ALA A 346 -9.09 30.82 -0.92
CA ALA A 346 -9.44 32.19 -1.28
C ALA A 346 -8.31 32.92 -2.00
N ALA A 347 -7.12 32.33 -2.08
CA ALA A 347 -5.94 32.80 -2.82
C ALA A 347 -5.81 32.04 -4.14
#